data_AF-A0A3N5GPM0-F1
#
_entry.id   AF-A0A3N5GPM0-F1
#
_cell.length_a   1.000
_cell.length_b   1.000
_cell.length_c   1.000
_cell.angle_alpha   90.00
_cell.angle_beta   90.00
_cell.angle_gamma   90.00
#
_symmetry.space_group_name_H-M   'P 1'
#
loop_
_entity.id
_entity.type
_entity.pdbx_description
1 polymer ?
#
loop_
_entity_poly.entity_id
_entity_poly.type
_entity_poly.pdbx_seq_one_letter_code
_entity_poly.pdbx_strand_id
1 'polypeptide(L)'
;MSQAPSLSPDRVHSVSMLARALLAAARTRAMYPREHPAVQVAVVRLSEAIAAGTSDVECSIGVTPDTLLVRGEPLPPSQLVAEAAQFLHDRDLLRLDFAPGVSIGSLQDLLELLCLDATEV
;
A
#
# COMPACT_ATOMS: atom_id res chain seq x y z
N MET A 1 -14.83 -19.11 18.64
CA MET A 1 -14.71 -19.68 17.28
C MET A 1 -13.33 -19.35 16.78
N SER A 2 -12.40 -20.31 16.77
CA SER A 2 -11.02 -20.08 16.35
C SER A 2 -10.96 -20.10 14.83
N GLN A 3 -11.00 -18.94 14.19
CA GLN A 3 -10.68 -18.85 12.77
C GLN A 3 -9.16 -19.01 12.65
N ALA A 4 -8.72 -20.12 12.05
CA ALA A 4 -7.35 -20.21 11.58
C ALA A 4 -7.10 -19.03 10.62
N PRO A 5 -5.88 -18.45 10.58
CA PRO A 5 -5.58 -17.47 9.54
C PRO A 5 -5.75 -18.16 8.18
N SER A 6 -6.78 -17.76 7.45
CA SER A 6 -7.12 -18.19 6.09
C SER A 6 -6.04 -17.78 5.08
N LEU A 7 -5.26 -16.76 5.43
CA LEU A 7 -4.14 -16.24 4.66
C LEU A 7 -2.83 -16.97 5.01
N SER A 8 -2.06 -17.31 3.98
CA SER A 8 -0.70 -17.83 4.17
C SER A 8 0.17 -16.78 4.88
N PRO A 9 1.09 -17.20 5.77
CA PRO A 9 1.95 -16.27 6.51
C PRO A 9 2.82 -15.42 5.59
N ASP A 10 3.25 -16.01 4.46
CA ASP A 10 3.99 -15.32 3.40
C ASP A 10 3.19 -14.15 2.81
N ARG A 11 1.90 -14.37 2.52
CA ARG A 11 1.02 -13.33 1.97
C ARG A 11 0.71 -12.23 2.98
N VAL A 12 0.50 -12.59 4.25
CA VAL A 12 0.36 -11.59 5.32
C VAL A 12 1.62 -10.74 5.41
N HIS A 13 2.80 -11.36 5.33
CA HIS A 13 4.07 -10.66 5.39
C HIS A 13 4.25 -9.72 4.20
N SER A 14 4.08 -10.20 2.97
CA SER A 14 4.26 -9.41 1.75
C SER A 14 3.32 -8.21 1.71
N VAL A 15 2.04 -8.37 2.06
CA VAL A 15 1.08 -7.25 2.07
C VAL A 15 1.36 -6.26 3.20
N SER A 16 1.80 -6.74 4.37
CA SER A 16 2.24 -5.85 5.46
C SER A 16 3.46 -5.02 5.08
N MET A 17 4.42 -5.63 4.37
CA MET A 17 5.61 -4.95 3.85
C MET A 17 5.27 -3.93 2.77
N LEU A 18 4.32 -4.25 1.89
CA LEU A 18 3.78 -3.32 0.92
C LEU A 18 3.10 -2.13 1.60
N ALA A 19 2.20 -2.36 2.56
CA ALA A 19 1.51 -1.31 3.29
C ALA A 19 2.52 -0.35 3.96
N ARG A 20 3.59 -0.91 4.54
CA ARG A 20 4.71 -0.13 5.09
C ARG A 20 5.40 0.72 4.04
N ALA A 21 5.76 0.12 2.91
CA ALA A 21 6.48 0.81 1.84
C ALA A 21 5.63 1.94 1.25
N LEU A 22 4.33 1.72 1.09
CA LEU A 22 3.38 2.71 0.61
C LEU A 22 3.27 3.91 1.55
N LEU A 23 3.04 3.68 2.84
CA LEU A 23 3.01 4.74 3.87
C LEU A 23 4.32 5.52 3.89
N ALA A 24 5.46 4.82 3.88
CA ALA A 24 6.77 5.47 3.91
C ALA A 24 6.99 6.33 2.66
N ALA A 25 6.61 5.84 1.48
CA ALA A 25 6.74 6.56 0.23
C ALA A 25 5.82 7.78 0.17
N ALA A 26 4.56 7.64 0.60
CA ALA A 26 3.60 8.75 0.66
C ALA A 26 4.07 9.85 1.62
N ARG A 27 4.54 9.48 2.82
CA ARG A 27 5.12 10.44 3.78
C ARG A 27 6.35 11.15 3.25
N THR A 28 7.24 10.40 2.58
CA THR A 28 8.44 10.97 1.99
C THR A 28 8.08 11.94 0.87
N ARG A 29 7.10 11.61 0.02
CA ARG A 29 6.60 12.47 -1.05
C ARG A 29 5.88 13.72 -0.53
N ALA A 30 5.23 13.64 0.64
CA ALA A 30 4.63 14.80 1.29
C ALA A 30 5.69 15.78 1.84
N MET A 31 6.87 15.29 2.22
CA MET A 31 7.96 16.11 2.76
C MET A 31 8.89 16.68 1.68
N TYR A 32 9.01 16.01 0.53
CA TYR A 32 10.00 16.32 -0.50
C TYR A 32 9.39 16.32 -1.91
N PRO A 33 9.92 17.15 -2.83
CA PRO A 33 9.51 17.10 -4.24
C PRO A 33 9.88 15.75 -4.87
N ARG A 34 9.19 15.39 -5.97
CA ARG A 34 9.34 14.08 -6.63
C ARG A 34 10.76 13.79 -7.12
N GLU A 35 11.53 14.83 -7.46
CA GLU A 35 12.92 14.72 -7.93
C GLU A 35 13.90 14.42 -6.79
N HIS A 36 13.48 14.54 -5.53
CA HIS A 36 14.37 14.38 -4.39
C HIS A 36 14.86 12.93 -4.25
N PRO A 37 16.16 12.69 -3.97
CA PRO A 37 16.72 11.34 -3.88
C PRO A 37 15.99 10.43 -2.88
N ALA A 38 15.50 10.99 -1.77
CA ALA A 38 14.74 10.22 -0.78
C ALA A 38 13.43 9.66 -1.35
N VAL A 39 12.73 10.44 -2.20
CA VAL A 39 11.50 9.98 -2.86
C VAL A 39 11.83 8.88 -3.85
N GLN A 40 12.88 9.04 -4.65
CA GLN A 40 13.31 8.01 -5.60
C GLN A 40 13.62 6.68 -4.91
N VAL A 41 14.36 6.71 -3.79
CA VAL A 41 14.64 5.51 -2.97
C VAL A 41 13.35 4.91 -2.41
N ALA A 42 12.42 5.72 -1.92
CA ALA A 42 11.16 5.23 -1.39
C ALA A 42 10.28 4.57 -2.47
N VAL A 43 10.25 5.14 -3.68
CA VAL A 43 9.51 4.57 -4.83
C VAL A 43 10.11 3.25 -5.28
N VAL A 44 11.45 3.13 -5.33
CA VAL A 44 12.11 1.86 -5.65
C VAL A 44 11.73 0.78 -4.63
N ARG A 45 11.76 1.10 -3.33
CA ARG A 45 11.35 0.16 -2.28
C ARG A 45 9.88 -0.24 -2.38
N LEU A 46 9.00 0.69 -2.75
CA LEU A 46 7.61 0.38 -3.02
C LEU A 46 7.47 -0.57 -4.22
N SER A 47 8.20 -0.32 -5.30
CA SER A 47 8.23 -1.19 -6.48
C SER A 47 8.70 -2.61 -6.13
N GLU A 48 9.74 -2.75 -5.30
CA GLU A 48 10.24 -4.04 -4.82
C GLU A 48 9.20 -4.77 -3.97
N ALA A 49 8.51 -4.05 -3.08
CA ALA A 49 7.45 -4.62 -2.25
C ALA A 49 6.23 -5.07 -3.08
N ILE A 50 5.88 -4.33 -4.14
CA ILE A 50 4.85 -4.72 -5.10
C ILE A 50 5.27 -6.01 -5.81
N ALA A 51 6.49 -6.04 -6.36
CA ALA A 51 7.02 -7.20 -7.08
C ALA A 51 7.04 -8.47 -6.21
N ALA A 52 7.37 -8.35 -4.93
CA ALA A 52 7.31 -9.45 -3.97
C ALA A 52 5.87 -9.93 -3.67
N GLY A 53 4.87 -9.05 -3.82
CA GLY A 53 3.46 -9.37 -3.60
C GLY A 53 2.70 -9.86 -4.85
N THR A 54 3.21 -9.58 -6.05
CA THR A 54 2.51 -9.81 -7.35
C THR A 54 3.05 -11.00 -8.16
N SER A 55 3.75 -11.97 -7.57
CA SER A 55 4.67 -12.89 -8.28
C SER A 55 4.20 -13.56 -9.58
N ASP A 56 2.90 -13.66 -9.90
CA ASP A 56 2.40 -13.98 -11.26
C ASP A 56 0.97 -13.43 -11.53
N VAL A 57 0.43 -12.62 -10.63
CA VAL A 57 -0.97 -12.16 -10.66
C VAL A 57 -1.08 -10.78 -10.04
N GLU A 58 -2.13 -10.06 -10.40
CA GLU A 58 -2.46 -8.80 -9.76
C GLU A 58 -2.53 -8.94 -8.23
N CYS A 59 -1.93 -7.99 -7.52
CA CYS A 59 -2.08 -7.89 -6.07
C CYS A 59 -3.22 -6.92 -5.78
N SER A 60 -4.36 -7.47 -5.36
CA SER A 60 -5.54 -6.70 -4.97
C SER A 60 -5.62 -6.58 -3.45
N ILE A 61 -5.75 -5.34 -2.97
CA ILE A 61 -5.85 -4.99 -1.56
C ILE A 61 -7.13 -4.21 -1.34
N GLY A 62 -8.04 -4.77 -0.56
CA GLY A 62 -9.19 -4.03 -0.07
C GLY A 62 -8.80 -3.17 1.12
N VAL A 63 -9.46 -2.02 1.26
CA VAL A 63 -9.24 -1.07 2.35
C VAL A 63 -10.55 -0.96 3.13
N THR A 64 -10.45 -1.08 4.46
CA THR A 64 -11.51 -0.69 5.39
C THR A 64 -10.96 0.37 6.33
N PRO A 65 -11.81 1.03 7.17
CA PRO A 65 -11.30 1.98 8.16
C PRO A 65 -10.27 1.36 9.12
N ASP A 66 -10.45 0.08 9.48
CA ASP A 66 -9.69 -0.57 10.55
C ASP A 66 -8.53 -1.45 10.06
N THR A 67 -8.63 -2.01 8.85
CA THR A 67 -7.65 -3.00 8.36
C THR A 67 -7.59 -3.07 6.83
N LEU A 68 -6.62 -3.83 6.33
CA LEU A 68 -6.51 -4.17 4.92
C LEU A 68 -7.01 -5.59 4.69
N LEU A 69 -7.64 -5.79 3.53
CA LEU A 69 -8.18 -7.07 3.08
C LEU A 69 -7.33 -7.64 1.95
N VAL A 70 -7.09 -8.94 1.98
CA VAL A 70 -6.43 -9.68 0.90
C VAL A 70 -7.36 -10.80 0.47
N ARG A 71 -7.82 -10.75 -0.80
CA ARG A 71 -8.84 -11.68 -1.32
C ARG A 71 -10.12 -11.75 -0.46
N GLY A 72 -10.50 -10.62 0.14
CA GLY A 72 -11.67 -10.50 1.02
C GLY A 72 -11.42 -10.92 2.49
N GLU A 73 -10.24 -11.43 2.81
CA GLU A 73 -9.87 -11.82 4.18
C GLU A 73 -9.08 -10.70 4.87
N PRO A 74 -9.42 -10.33 6.11
CA PRO A 74 -8.69 -9.29 6.83
C PRO A 74 -7.28 -9.75 7.22
N LEU A 75 -6.32 -8.83 7.13
CA LEU A 75 -4.99 -9.06 7.70
C LEU A 75 -5.09 -9.17 9.24
N PRO A 76 -4.19 -9.96 9.86
CA PRO A 76 -4.05 -9.97 11.32
C PRO A 76 -3.81 -8.55 11.87
N PRO A 77 -4.33 -8.25 13.07
CA PRO A 77 -4.24 -6.93 13.66
C PRO A 77 -2.78 -6.50 13.85
N SER A 78 -2.45 -5.35 13.29
CA SER A 78 -1.13 -4.74 13.35
C SER A 78 -1.29 -3.23 13.29
N GLN A 79 -0.59 -2.50 14.17
CA GLN A 79 -0.67 -1.04 14.22
C GLN A 79 -0.31 -0.41 12.86
N LEU A 80 0.71 -0.96 12.20
CA LEU A 80 1.15 -0.53 10.86
C LEU A 80 0.05 -0.73 9.81
N VAL A 81 -0.66 -1.85 9.86
CA VAL A 81 -1.74 -2.17 8.91
C VAL A 81 -2.93 -1.23 9.14
N ALA A 82 -3.30 -1.00 10.39
CA ALA A 82 -4.37 -0.06 10.75
C ALA A 82 -4.04 1.37 10.33
N GLU A 83 -2.79 1.82 10.53
CA GLU A 83 -2.33 3.14 10.09
C GLU A 83 -2.37 3.28 8.56
N ALA A 84 -2.01 2.23 7.82
CA ALA A 84 -2.09 2.23 6.36
C ALA A 84 -3.54 2.24 5.88
N ALA A 85 -4.39 1.44 6.51
CA ALA A 85 -5.81 1.36 6.23
C ALA A 85 -6.49 2.72 6.42
N GLN A 86 -6.26 3.37 7.57
CA GLN A 86 -6.77 4.71 7.85
C GLN A 86 -6.25 5.73 6.83
N PHE A 87 -4.94 5.73 6.54
CA PHE A 87 -4.34 6.67 5.59
C PHE A 87 -4.97 6.59 4.19
N LEU A 88 -5.25 5.38 3.71
CA LEU A 88 -5.90 5.13 2.43
C LEU A 88 -7.39 5.44 2.48
N HIS A 89 -8.07 5.06 3.56
CA HIS A 89 -9.49 5.30 3.77
C HIS A 89 -9.80 6.80 3.87
N ASP A 90 -8.94 7.60 4.52
CA ASP A 90 -9.05 9.07 4.59
C ASP A 90 -8.98 9.76 3.21
N ARG A 91 -8.60 9.00 2.17
CA ARG A 91 -8.54 9.44 0.77
C ARG A 91 -9.61 8.78 -0.09
N ASP A 92 -10.66 8.23 0.53
CA ASP A 92 -11.76 7.51 -0.11
C ASP A 92 -11.30 6.33 -0.99
N LEU A 93 -10.14 5.73 -0.68
CA LEU A 93 -9.65 4.55 -1.39
C LEU A 93 -10.20 3.29 -0.74
N LEU A 94 -10.99 2.55 -1.52
CA LEU A 94 -11.57 1.25 -1.11
C LEU A 94 -10.76 0.05 -1.57
N ARG A 95 -9.96 0.22 -2.63
CA ARG A 95 -9.16 -0.84 -3.23
C ARG A 95 -7.95 -0.29 -3.96
N LEU A 96 -6.84 -1.03 -3.87
CA LEU A 96 -5.66 -0.85 -4.70
C LEU A 96 -5.35 -2.16 -5.42
N ASP A 97 -5.21 -2.08 -6.74
CA ASP A 97 -4.86 -3.21 -7.60
C ASP A 97 -3.52 -2.91 -8.27
N PHE A 98 -2.52 -3.75 -8.01
CA PHE A 98 -1.20 -3.62 -8.59
C PHE A 98 -0.99 -4.68 -9.66
N ALA A 99 -0.82 -4.23 -10.90
CA ALA A 99 -0.39 -5.09 -11.99
C ALA A 99 1.09 -5.48 -11.83
N PRO A 100 1.49 -6.70 -12.25
CA PRO A 100 2.89 -7.08 -12.29
C PRO A 100 3.68 -6.15 -13.24
N GLY A 101 4.85 -5.71 -12.80
CA GLY A 101 5.72 -4.82 -13.60
C GLY A 101 5.27 -3.36 -13.66
N VAL A 102 4.50 -2.88 -12.68
CA VAL A 102 4.13 -1.45 -12.56
C VAL A 102 5.35 -0.54 -12.70
N SER A 103 5.23 0.51 -13.50
CA SER A 103 6.34 1.43 -13.77
C SER A 103 6.60 2.37 -12.59
N ILE A 104 7.86 2.81 -12.44
CA ILE A 104 8.24 3.82 -11.45
C ILE A 104 7.47 5.13 -11.63
N GLY A 105 7.21 5.55 -12.88
CA GLY A 105 6.41 6.74 -13.16
C GLY A 105 4.98 6.61 -12.63
N SER A 106 4.34 5.47 -12.84
CA SER A 106 2.99 5.21 -12.33
C SER A 106 2.92 5.21 -10.80
N LEU A 107 3.98 4.73 -10.13
CA LEU A 107 4.07 4.82 -8.67
C LEU A 107 4.27 6.25 -8.19
N GLN A 108 5.05 7.07 -8.90
CA GLN A 108 5.20 8.49 -8.61
C GLN A 108 3.88 9.24 -8.77
N ASP A 109 3.13 8.96 -9.85
CA ASP A 109 1.81 9.53 -10.11
C ASP A 109 0.81 9.14 -9.02
N LEU A 110 0.80 7.87 -8.60
CA LEU A 110 -0.02 7.41 -7.47
C LEU A 110 0.35 8.16 -6.18
N LEU A 111 1.63 8.29 -5.86
CA LEU A 111 2.06 9.01 -4.65
C LEU A 111 1.70 10.50 -4.71
N GLU A 112 1.75 11.10 -5.89
CA GLU A 112 1.28 12.46 -6.10
C GLU A 112 -0.21 12.58 -5.83
N LEU A 113 -1.03 11.66 -6.37
CA LEU A 113 -2.47 11.60 -6.08
C LEU A 113 -2.75 11.41 -4.58
N LEU A 114 -2.00 10.54 -3.90
CA LEU A 114 -2.11 10.34 -2.45
C LEU A 114 -1.66 11.56 -1.64
N CYS A 115 -0.88 12.48 -2.22
CA CYS A 115 -0.48 13.71 -1.55
C CYS A 115 -1.40 14.90 -1.87
N LEU A 116 -2.32 14.76 -2.83
CA LEU A 116 -3.38 15.75 -3.01
C LEU A 116 -4.28 15.71 -1.77
N ASP A 117 -4.45 16.86 -1.12
CA ASP A 117 -5.39 16.98 -0.01
C ASP A 117 -6.78 16.54 -0.46
N ALA A 118 -7.42 15.67 0.32
CA ALA A 118 -8.83 15.30 0.13
C ALA A 118 -9.80 16.46 0.44
N THR A 119 -9.28 17.69 0.56
CA THR A 119 -10.00 18.87 1.06
C THR A 119 -10.33 19.84 -0.08
N GLU A 120 -10.99 19.38 -1.15
CA GLU A 120 -11.78 20.26 -2.03
C GLU A 120 -12.91 19.45 -2.69
N VAL A 121 -14.02 19.26 -1.96
CA VAL A 121 -15.37 19.08 -2.53
C VAL A 121 -16.39 19.79 -1.66
#